data_AF-A0A3D1PEG7-F1
#
_entry.id   AF-A0A3D1PEG7-F1
#
_cell.length_a   1.000
_cell.length_b   1.000
_cell.length_c   1.000
_cell.angle_alpha   90.00
_cell.angle_beta   90.00
_cell.angle_gamma   90.00
#
_symmetry.space_group_name_H-M   'P 1'
#
loop_
_entity.id
_entity.type
_entity.pdbx_description
1 polymer ?
#
loop_
_entity_poly.entity_id
_entity_poly.type
_entity_poly.pdbx_seq_one_letter_code
_entity_poly.pdbx_strand_id
1 'polypeptide(L)'
;MIRNPNRSYNPTSTFVNRSLRSFLIPASEQRQFLILFTLITSIGLVLGIFTVNLLILKSHTFAFFAAIGGIWQIFLHNLVIGACLGIAQWSILRKYIPSSLWIVATSVGWAISAVIAITCCNPIGGALNGIFYLWLGVTQWLLLRRYVVNAGWWILVVPFSVYVFRLIAAIVLFAVIQTNLTLLQSFPSAQILIQSIFAAVPLGGIQAISLCILRKKSSRSAANFISQLESPLFSATEITDKLQMKALSTKLYDKIEKYWNPKNTFNQDLIYIVAIASDGSIIFYHPVNQPAINHVCLTPLPDLVEPQYNDAAAHQPPVARFRVVFSS
;
A
#
# COMPACT_ATOMS: atom_id res chain seq x y z
N MET A 1 3.20 -23.43 -24.34
CA MET A 1 2.17 -23.96 -25.26
C MET A 1 1.36 -22.80 -25.84
N ILE A 2 1.62 -22.38 -27.09
CA ILE A 2 0.90 -21.25 -27.73
C ILE A 2 -0.39 -21.79 -28.35
N ARG A 3 -1.55 -21.29 -27.89
CA ARG A 3 -2.87 -21.69 -28.41
C ARG A 3 -3.43 -20.57 -29.28
N ASN A 4 -3.75 -20.89 -30.53
CA ASN A 4 -4.36 -19.98 -31.51
C ASN A 4 -5.69 -19.40 -30.98
N PRO A 5 -5.87 -18.07 -30.92
CA PRO A 5 -7.08 -17.46 -30.36
C PRO A 5 -8.10 -17.17 -31.48
N ASN A 6 -8.68 -18.19 -32.10
CA ASN A 6 -9.90 -18.02 -32.93
C ASN A 6 -11.18 -17.74 -32.10
N ARG A 7 -11.02 -17.18 -30.90
CA ARG A 7 -12.11 -16.62 -30.11
C ARG A 7 -11.87 -15.12 -30.12
N SER A 8 -12.75 -14.38 -30.79
CA SER A 8 -12.80 -12.92 -30.70
C SER A 8 -12.59 -12.53 -29.23
N TYR A 9 -11.40 -12.02 -28.92
CA TYR A 9 -11.10 -11.51 -27.60
C TYR A 9 -11.82 -10.19 -27.53
N ASN A 10 -13.09 -10.26 -27.12
CA ASN A 10 -13.87 -9.11 -26.72
C ASN A 10 -13.56 -8.96 -25.23
N PRO A 11 -12.57 -8.13 -24.82
CA PRO A 11 -12.38 -7.86 -23.41
C PRO A 11 -13.71 -7.26 -22.97
N THR A 12 -14.49 -8.03 -22.22
CA THR A 12 -15.74 -7.53 -21.67
C THR A 12 -15.32 -6.33 -20.85
N SER A 13 -15.74 -5.14 -21.28
CA SER A 13 -15.30 -3.85 -20.74
C SER A 13 -15.38 -3.83 -19.21
N THR A 14 -16.29 -4.61 -18.63
CA THR A 14 -16.47 -4.89 -17.21
C THR A 14 -15.24 -5.46 -16.49
N PHE A 15 -14.45 -6.39 -17.05
CA PHE A 15 -13.31 -6.98 -16.34
C PHE A 15 -12.11 -6.02 -16.29
N VAL A 16 -11.86 -5.30 -17.38
CA VAL A 16 -10.79 -4.29 -17.48
C VAL A 16 -11.13 -3.06 -16.62
N ASN A 17 -12.39 -2.59 -16.63
CA ASN A 17 -12.84 -1.48 -15.77
C ASN A 17 -12.73 -1.83 -14.27
N ARG A 18 -12.86 -3.11 -13.91
CA ARG A 18 -12.70 -3.59 -12.53
C ARG A 18 -11.22 -3.64 -12.08
N SER A 19 -10.27 -3.95 -12.96
CA SER A 19 -8.83 -3.93 -12.63
C SER A 19 -8.28 -2.49 -12.47
N LEU A 20 -8.83 -1.55 -13.25
CA LEU A 20 -8.49 -0.12 -13.21
C LEU A 20 -8.92 0.61 -11.93
N ARG A 21 -9.95 0.09 -11.26
CA ARG A 21 -10.43 0.57 -9.96
C ARG A 21 -10.00 -0.34 -8.82
N SER A 22 -8.85 -1.03 -8.94
CA SER A 22 -8.36 -1.82 -7.81
C SER A 22 -7.85 -0.88 -6.70
N PHE A 23 -8.72 -0.69 -5.71
CA PHE A 23 -8.36 -0.13 -4.41
C PHE A 23 -7.30 -1.02 -3.75
N LEU A 24 -6.49 -0.43 -2.87
CA LEU A 24 -5.52 -1.18 -2.06
C LEU A 24 -6.23 -2.30 -1.28
N ILE A 25 -7.43 -1.99 -0.76
CA ILE A 25 -8.32 -2.92 -0.08
C ILE A 25 -9.59 -3.09 -0.94
N PRO A 26 -9.92 -4.30 -1.39
CA PRO A 26 -11.11 -4.56 -2.19
C PRO A 26 -12.39 -4.11 -1.49
N ALA A 27 -13.33 -3.50 -2.23
CA ALA A 27 -14.59 -2.98 -1.68
C ALA A 27 -15.38 -4.00 -0.85
N SER A 28 -15.32 -5.29 -1.22
CA SER A 28 -15.96 -6.39 -0.49
C SER A 28 -15.38 -6.61 0.91
N GLU A 29 -14.11 -6.28 1.13
CA GLU A 29 -13.41 -6.49 2.40
C GLU A 29 -13.29 -5.20 3.25
N GLN A 30 -13.66 -4.04 2.70
CA GLN A 30 -13.45 -2.73 3.35
C GLN A 30 -14.14 -2.61 4.72
N ARG A 31 -15.37 -3.13 4.87
CA ARG A 31 -16.09 -3.08 6.16
C ARG A 31 -15.36 -3.89 7.24
N GLN A 32 -14.95 -5.12 6.90
CA GLN A 32 -14.23 -5.99 7.82
C GLN A 32 -12.86 -5.42 8.16
N PHE A 33 -12.13 -4.91 7.16
CA PHE A 33 -10.86 -4.25 7.34
C PHE A 33 -10.98 -3.04 8.28
N LEU A 34 -11.97 -2.17 8.07
CA LEU A 34 -12.16 -0.97 8.87
C LEU A 34 -12.37 -1.28 10.35
N ILE A 35 -13.26 -2.24 10.64
CA ILE A 35 -13.54 -2.66 12.02
C ILE A 35 -12.28 -3.27 12.66
N LEU A 36 -11.65 -4.22 11.96
CA LEU A 36 -10.50 -4.96 12.49
C LEU A 36 -9.28 -4.05 12.68
N PHE A 37 -9.00 -3.17 11.71
CA PHE A 37 -7.88 -2.23 11.77
C PHE A 37 -8.05 -1.22 12.90
N THR A 38 -9.26 -0.71 13.09
CA THR A 38 -9.54 0.22 14.19
C THR A 38 -9.36 -0.47 15.53
N LEU A 39 -9.94 -1.67 15.69
CA LEU A 39 -9.86 -2.44 16.93
C LEU A 39 -8.41 -2.81 17.28
N ILE A 40 -7.65 -3.34 16.31
CA ILE A 40 -6.26 -3.73 16.57
C ILE A 40 -5.38 -2.51 16.86
N THR A 41 -5.64 -1.36 16.22
CA THR A 41 -4.89 -0.12 16.49
C THR A 41 -5.13 0.33 17.93
N SER A 42 -6.36 0.27 18.41
CA SER A 42 -6.70 0.57 19.81
C SER A 42 -6.01 -0.39 20.78
N ILE A 43 -6.04 -1.70 20.51
CA ILE A 43 -5.34 -2.70 21.32
C ILE A 43 -3.83 -2.43 21.34
N GLY A 44 -3.24 -2.17 20.16
CA GLY A 44 -1.80 -1.89 20.03
C GLY A 44 -1.36 -0.67 20.84
N LEU A 45 -2.19 0.38 20.88
CA LEU A 45 -1.91 1.58 21.67
C LEU A 45 -1.93 1.27 23.18
N VAL A 46 -2.99 0.61 23.64
CA VAL A 46 -3.17 0.26 25.06
C VAL A 46 -2.06 -0.68 25.53
N LEU A 47 -1.73 -1.70 24.73
CA LEU A 47 -0.61 -2.60 25.02
C LEU A 47 0.71 -1.83 25.08
N GLY A 48 0.97 -0.92 24.13
CA GLY A 48 2.17 -0.08 24.15
C GLY A 48 2.31 0.72 25.44
N ILE A 49 1.25 1.42 25.85
CA ILE A 49 1.23 2.21 27.09
C ILE A 49 1.45 1.31 28.31
N PHE A 50 0.76 0.17 28.38
CA PHE A 50 0.90 -0.78 29.47
C PHE A 50 2.32 -1.36 29.55
N THR A 51 2.91 -1.76 28.42
CA THR A 51 4.26 -2.29 28.35
C THR A 51 5.28 -1.28 28.84
N VAL A 52 5.15 -0.01 28.48
CA VAL A 52 6.08 1.01 28.97
C VAL A 52 5.93 1.26 30.46
N ASN A 53 4.71 1.33 30.97
CA ASN A 53 4.48 1.45 32.42
C ASN A 53 5.10 0.28 33.18
N LEU A 54 4.98 -0.95 32.65
CA LEU A 54 5.59 -2.14 33.24
C LEU A 54 7.13 -2.11 33.17
N LEU A 55 7.70 -1.62 32.07
CA LEU A 55 9.15 -1.42 31.92
C LEU A 55 9.70 -0.42 32.94
N ILE A 56 9.01 0.70 33.14
CA ILE A 56 9.39 1.71 34.13
C ILE A 56 9.36 1.12 35.54
N LEU A 57 8.35 0.30 35.86
CA LEU A 57 8.21 -0.34 37.17
C LEU A 57 9.26 -1.43 37.43
N LYS A 58 9.67 -2.19 36.40
CA LYS A 58 10.55 -3.36 36.58
C LYS A 58 12.03 -3.13 36.30
N SER A 59 12.40 -2.08 35.55
CA SER A 59 13.78 -1.86 35.13
C SER A 59 14.38 -0.63 35.80
N HIS A 60 15.39 -0.85 36.65
CA HIS A 60 16.16 0.23 37.27
C HIS A 60 16.83 1.14 36.24
N THR A 61 17.22 0.61 35.07
CA THR A 61 17.79 1.40 33.97
C THR A 61 16.76 2.34 33.36
N PHE A 62 15.53 1.86 33.12
CA PHE A 62 14.44 2.70 32.61
C PHE A 62 13.98 3.73 33.63
N ALA A 63 13.95 3.36 34.92
CA ALA A 63 13.65 4.26 36.03
C ALA A 63 14.75 5.33 36.20
N PHE A 64 16.03 4.97 36.02
CA PHE A 64 17.15 5.92 36.05
C PHE A 64 17.06 6.93 34.90
N PHE A 65 16.85 6.48 33.66
CA PHE A 65 16.59 7.40 32.55
C PHE A 65 15.33 8.25 32.77
N ALA A 66 14.34 7.72 33.49
CA ALA A 66 13.17 8.47 33.91
C ALA A 66 13.44 9.56 34.94
N ALA A 67 14.36 9.31 35.86
CA ALA A 67 14.75 10.27 36.87
C ALA A 67 15.58 11.43 36.30
N ILE A 68 16.32 11.21 35.19
CA ILE A 68 17.18 12.24 34.58
C ILE A 68 16.39 13.14 33.61
N GLY A 69 15.10 12.85 33.36
CA GLY A 69 14.20 13.73 32.59
C GLY A 69 14.68 14.04 31.17
N GLY A 70 15.44 13.14 30.56
CA GLY A 70 16.15 13.40 29.30
C GLY A 70 15.32 13.11 28.04
N ILE A 71 15.64 13.80 26.95
CA ILE A 71 15.09 13.56 25.59
C ILE A 71 15.16 12.07 25.19
N TRP A 72 16.21 11.35 25.63
CA TRP A 72 16.40 9.92 25.37
C TRP A 72 15.33 9.03 25.98
N GLN A 73 14.84 9.36 27.18
CA GLN A 73 13.78 8.60 27.83
C GLN A 73 12.47 8.76 27.06
N ILE A 74 12.13 10.00 26.68
CA ILE A 74 10.97 10.31 25.85
C ILE A 74 11.03 9.53 24.55
N PHE A 75 12.20 9.53 23.90
CA PHE A 75 12.42 8.79 22.66
C PHE A 75 12.17 7.29 22.84
N LEU A 76 12.81 6.64 23.83
CA LEU A 76 12.66 5.21 24.08
C LEU A 76 11.22 4.81 24.47
N HIS A 77 10.58 5.61 25.34
CA HIS A 77 9.18 5.41 25.72
C HIS A 77 8.27 5.39 24.48
N ASN A 78 8.42 6.39 23.62
CA ASN A 78 7.59 6.53 22.42
C ASN A 78 7.96 5.53 21.32
N LEU A 79 9.20 5.05 21.29
CA LEU A 79 9.63 3.99 20.38
C LEU A 79 8.95 2.66 20.70
N VAL A 80 8.81 2.30 21.99
CA VAL A 80 8.09 1.09 22.42
C VAL A 80 6.59 1.18 22.08
N ILE A 81 5.94 2.31 22.36
CA ILE A 81 4.53 2.52 21.99
C ILE A 81 4.35 2.39 20.47
N GLY A 82 5.19 3.07 19.70
CA GLY A 82 5.16 3.02 18.25
C GLY A 82 5.41 1.61 17.69
N ALA A 83 6.24 0.80 18.34
CA ALA A 83 6.47 -0.60 17.97
C ALA A 83 5.24 -1.48 18.21
N CYS A 84 4.62 -1.38 19.39
CA CYS A 84 3.39 -2.11 19.70
C CYS A 84 2.26 -1.76 18.72
N LEU A 85 2.09 -0.46 18.44
CA LEU A 85 1.16 0.04 17.41
C LEU A 85 1.49 -0.50 16.02
N GLY A 86 2.76 -0.40 15.61
CA GLY A 86 3.23 -0.83 14.30
C GLY A 86 3.01 -2.33 14.07
N ILE A 87 3.30 -3.16 15.08
CA ILE A 87 3.06 -4.61 15.04
C ILE A 87 1.57 -4.90 14.91
N ALA A 88 0.75 -4.26 15.73
CA ALA A 88 -0.70 -4.41 15.71
C ALA A 88 -1.28 -4.08 14.33
N GLN A 89 -0.93 -2.92 13.77
CA GLN A 89 -1.39 -2.50 12.44
C GLN A 89 -0.86 -3.43 11.33
N TRP A 90 0.42 -3.80 11.38
CA TRP A 90 1.05 -4.66 10.37
C TRP A 90 0.42 -6.05 10.33
N SER A 91 -0.05 -6.60 11.44
CA SER A 91 -0.69 -7.92 11.50
C SER A 91 -1.87 -8.06 10.53
N ILE A 92 -2.60 -6.96 10.29
CA ILE A 92 -3.71 -6.89 9.32
C ILE A 92 -3.18 -6.40 7.97
N LEU A 93 -2.32 -5.39 7.98
CA LEU A 93 -1.85 -4.75 6.76
C LEU A 93 -1.00 -5.68 5.89
N ARG A 94 -0.32 -6.68 6.48
CA ARG A 94 0.52 -7.66 5.77
C ARG A 94 -0.20 -8.42 4.65
N LYS A 95 -1.54 -8.54 4.71
CA LYS A 95 -2.35 -9.12 3.63
C LYS A 95 -2.32 -8.26 2.35
N TYR A 96 -2.12 -6.96 2.48
CA TYR A 96 -2.17 -5.98 1.38
C TYR A 96 -0.80 -5.36 1.07
N ILE A 97 0.03 -5.16 2.08
CA ILE A 97 1.37 -4.59 2.01
C ILE A 97 2.32 -5.52 2.78
N PRO A 98 3.11 -6.37 2.09
CA PRO A 98 3.90 -7.41 2.76
C PRO A 98 5.12 -6.89 3.55
N SER A 99 5.39 -5.59 3.53
CA SER A 99 6.59 -5.02 4.14
C SER A 99 6.46 -4.90 5.66
N SER A 100 7.33 -5.60 6.40
CA SER A 100 7.52 -5.42 7.85
C SER A 100 8.08 -4.04 8.22
N LEU A 101 8.57 -3.27 7.24
CA LEU A 101 9.04 -1.89 7.44
C LEU A 101 7.94 -0.97 7.96
N TRP A 102 6.65 -1.36 7.89
CA TRP A 102 5.56 -0.62 8.52
C TRP A 102 5.79 -0.46 10.03
N ILE A 103 6.30 -1.51 10.69
CA ILE A 103 6.59 -1.49 12.12
C ILE A 103 7.66 -0.44 12.42
N VAL A 104 8.75 -0.45 11.65
CA VAL A 104 9.87 0.49 11.81
C VAL A 104 9.42 1.92 11.52
N ALA A 105 8.66 2.13 10.45
CA ALA A 105 8.13 3.45 10.08
C ALA A 105 7.24 4.04 11.18
N THR A 106 6.35 3.22 11.76
CA THR A 106 5.47 3.64 12.86
C THR A 106 6.26 3.88 14.14
N SER A 107 7.22 3.02 14.48
CA SER A 107 8.05 3.16 15.69
C SER A 107 8.90 4.43 15.67
N VAL A 108 9.67 4.61 14.60
CA VAL A 108 10.58 5.75 14.44
C VAL A 108 9.79 7.04 14.26
N GLY A 109 8.73 7.01 13.45
CA GLY A 109 7.86 8.16 13.24
C GLY A 109 7.21 8.64 14.54
N TRP A 110 6.73 7.72 15.38
CA TRP A 110 6.10 8.05 16.66
C TRP A 110 7.12 8.65 17.64
N ALA A 111 8.31 8.05 17.75
CA ALA A 111 9.38 8.52 18.63
C ALA A 111 9.89 9.92 18.25
N ILE A 112 10.18 10.15 16.96
CA ILE A 112 10.63 11.47 16.47
C ILE A 112 9.56 12.53 16.70
N SER A 113 8.30 12.21 16.36
CA SER A 113 7.18 13.14 16.55
C SER A 113 7.03 13.57 18.01
N ALA A 114 7.17 12.62 18.94
CA ALA A 114 7.06 12.88 20.38
C ALA A 114 8.22 13.69 20.96
N VAL A 115 9.45 13.48 20.46
CA VAL A 115 10.60 14.30 20.86
C VAL A 115 10.41 15.74 20.40
N ILE A 116 10.09 15.95 19.12
CA ILE A 116 9.90 17.27 18.53
C ILE A 116 8.74 18.01 19.23
N ALA A 117 7.64 17.30 19.44
CA ALA A 117 6.48 17.75 20.20
C ALA A 117 6.86 18.38 21.55
N ILE A 118 7.74 17.73 22.31
CA ILE A 118 8.13 18.18 23.64
C ILE A 118 9.17 19.30 23.57
N THR A 119 10.15 19.21 22.67
CA THR A 119 11.21 20.23 22.54
C THR A 119 10.69 21.54 21.98
N CYS A 120 9.67 21.52 21.12
CA CYS A 120 9.13 22.71 20.47
C CYS A 120 7.98 23.38 21.22
N CYS A 121 7.29 22.68 22.14
CA CYS A 121 6.08 23.20 22.78
C CYS A 121 6.14 23.19 24.31
N ASN A 122 6.97 24.06 24.89
CA ASN A 122 6.70 24.57 26.25
C ASN A 122 5.57 25.63 26.30
N PRO A 123 5.25 26.43 25.25
CA PRO A 123 4.15 27.41 25.33
C PRO A 123 2.82 27.05 24.62
N ILE A 124 2.76 26.07 23.69
CA ILE A 124 1.55 25.75 22.87
C ILE A 124 0.95 24.39 23.28
N GLY A 125 1.06 24.01 24.56
CA GLY A 125 0.65 22.70 25.06
C GLY A 125 -0.83 22.37 24.76
N GLY A 126 -1.12 21.12 24.37
CA GLY A 126 -2.49 20.63 24.16
C GLY A 126 -2.71 19.90 22.83
N ALA A 127 -3.93 20.01 22.27
CA ALA A 127 -4.33 19.30 21.05
C ALA A 127 -3.47 19.67 19.81
N LEU A 128 -2.96 20.91 19.75
CA LEU A 128 -2.10 21.40 18.66
C LEU A 128 -0.78 20.61 18.52
N ASN A 129 -0.38 19.88 19.56
CA ASN A 129 0.76 18.96 19.50
C ASN A 129 0.59 17.85 18.44
N GLY A 130 -0.65 17.58 18.01
CA GLY A 130 -0.92 16.64 16.91
C GLY A 130 -0.21 16.99 15.59
N ILE A 131 0.12 18.26 15.35
CA ILE A 131 0.80 18.72 14.12
C ILE A 131 2.20 18.10 13.99
N PHE A 132 2.90 17.86 15.11
CA PHE A 132 4.27 17.29 15.07
C PHE A 132 4.30 15.82 14.66
N TYR A 133 3.14 15.15 14.63
CA TYR A 133 2.98 13.81 14.08
C TYR A 133 3.00 13.78 12.54
N LEU A 134 3.29 14.91 11.89
CA LEU A 134 3.65 14.97 10.48
C LEU A 134 4.79 13.99 10.16
N TRP A 135 5.78 13.85 11.07
CA TRP A 135 6.90 12.93 10.87
C TRP A 135 6.48 11.47 10.81
N LEU A 136 5.49 11.07 11.62
CA LEU A 136 4.85 9.75 11.50
C LEU A 136 4.14 9.58 10.15
N GLY A 137 3.47 10.63 9.67
CA GLY A 137 2.89 10.65 8.33
C GLY A 137 3.92 10.48 7.22
N VAL A 138 5.06 11.18 7.32
CA VAL A 138 6.18 11.10 6.36
C VAL A 138 6.80 9.71 6.33
N THR A 139 7.12 9.11 7.49
CA THR A 139 7.74 7.78 7.54
C THR A 139 6.83 6.70 6.93
N GLN A 140 5.54 6.73 7.24
CA GLN A 140 4.56 5.81 6.65
C GLN A 140 4.33 6.08 5.15
N TRP A 141 4.30 7.35 4.74
CA TRP A 141 4.16 7.73 3.33
C TRP A 141 5.32 7.21 2.46
N LEU A 142 6.57 7.29 2.94
CA LEU A 142 7.75 6.77 2.25
C LEU A 142 7.65 5.28 1.94
N LEU A 143 6.92 4.53 2.77
CA LEU A 143 6.61 3.13 2.54
C LEU A 143 5.43 2.98 1.56
N LEU A 144 4.33 3.70 1.79
CA LEU A 144 3.11 3.62 0.97
C LEU A 144 3.34 4.00 -0.49
N ARG A 145 4.18 5.01 -0.77
CA ARG A 145 4.46 5.46 -2.15
C ARG A 145 5.04 4.36 -3.06
N ARG A 146 5.57 3.29 -2.47
CA ARG A 146 6.05 2.11 -3.22
C ARG A 146 4.90 1.25 -3.75
N TYR A 147 3.74 1.25 -3.09
CA TYR A 147 2.62 0.33 -3.35
C TYR A 147 1.38 1.03 -3.93
N VAL A 148 1.15 2.31 -3.60
CA VAL A 148 -0.08 3.05 -3.95
C VAL A 148 0.20 4.33 -4.76
N VAL A 149 -0.78 4.74 -5.56
CA VAL A 149 -0.76 5.98 -6.36
C VAL A 149 -1.20 7.15 -5.48
N ASN A 150 -0.61 8.33 -5.70
CA ASN A 150 -0.99 9.58 -5.03
C ASN A 150 -1.05 9.47 -3.51
N ALA A 151 -0.09 8.77 -2.89
CA ALA A 151 -0.05 8.61 -1.44
C ALA A 151 0.32 9.90 -0.66
N GLY A 152 0.65 10.99 -1.34
CA GLY A 152 1.20 12.21 -0.72
C GLY A 152 0.32 12.82 0.37
N TRP A 153 -1.00 12.74 0.23
CA TRP A 153 -1.95 13.23 1.24
C TRP A 153 -1.90 12.44 2.55
N TRP A 154 -1.33 11.22 2.55
CA TRP A 154 -1.13 10.42 3.77
C TRP A 154 -0.31 11.15 4.84
N ILE A 155 0.59 12.05 4.41
CA ILE A 155 1.39 12.90 5.31
C ILE A 155 0.49 13.76 6.22
N LEU A 156 -0.70 14.15 5.75
CA LEU A 156 -1.64 14.98 6.50
C LEU A 156 -2.69 14.15 7.26
N VAL A 157 -3.02 12.95 6.77
CA VAL A 157 -3.99 12.06 7.43
C VAL A 157 -3.57 11.70 8.84
N VAL A 158 -2.30 11.34 9.01
CA VAL A 158 -1.76 10.88 10.29
C VAL A 158 -1.77 11.98 11.36
N PRO A 159 -1.20 13.19 11.15
CA PRO A 159 -1.31 14.25 12.14
C PRO A 159 -2.75 14.68 12.39
N PHE A 160 -3.62 14.67 11.36
CA PHE A 160 -5.04 14.93 11.55
C PHE A 160 -5.71 13.88 12.45
N SER A 161 -5.43 12.59 12.24
CA SER A 161 -6.00 11.53 13.08
C SER A 161 -5.49 11.59 14.52
N VAL A 162 -4.22 11.96 14.74
CA VAL A 162 -3.66 12.19 16.07
C VAL A 162 -4.25 13.44 16.73
N TYR A 163 -4.47 14.51 15.98
CA TYR A 163 -5.13 15.72 16.47
C TYR A 163 -6.55 15.41 16.98
N VAL A 164 -7.36 14.70 16.17
CA VAL A 164 -8.71 14.28 16.57
C VAL A 164 -8.68 13.36 17.79
N PHE A 165 -7.73 12.41 17.83
CA PHE A 165 -7.47 11.56 19.01
C PHE A 165 -7.23 12.42 20.26
N ARG A 166 -6.31 13.39 20.21
CA ARG A 166 -5.98 14.25 21.37
C ARG A 166 -7.15 15.14 21.78
N LEU A 167 -7.90 15.66 20.81
CA LEU A 167 -9.06 16.50 21.07
C LEU A 167 -10.17 15.72 21.79
N ILE A 168 -10.46 14.50 21.34
CA ILE A 168 -11.44 13.61 22.01
C ILE A 168 -10.95 13.21 23.40
N ALA A 169 -9.66 12.88 23.55
CA ALA A 169 -9.08 12.58 24.86
C ALA A 169 -9.25 13.76 25.84
N ALA A 170 -9.06 15.00 25.38
CA ALA A 170 -9.25 16.21 26.18
C ALA A 170 -10.72 16.43 26.58
N ILE A 171 -11.67 16.19 25.68
CA ILE A 171 -13.11 16.27 25.97
C ILE A 171 -13.52 15.22 27.00
N VAL A 172 -13.06 13.97 26.84
CA VAL A 172 -13.32 12.88 27.80
C VAL A 172 -12.74 13.23 29.17
N LEU A 173 -11.51 13.75 29.21
CA LEU A 173 -10.90 14.24 30.45
C LEU A 173 -11.76 15.31 31.13
N PHE A 174 -12.19 16.31 30.36
CA PHE A 174 -13.04 17.38 30.88
C PHE A 174 -14.36 16.84 31.43
N ALA A 175 -15.02 15.93 30.73
CA ALA A 175 -16.26 15.29 31.20
C ALA A 175 -16.06 14.49 32.50
N VAL A 176 -14.95 13.75 32.63
CA VAL A 176 -14.60 13.01 33.86
C VAL A 176 -14.39 13.97 35.04
N ILE A 177 -13.73 15.11 34.80
CA ILE A 177 -13.54 16.14 35.84
C ILE A 177 -14.88 16.74 36.25
N GLN A 178 -15.75 17.09 35.30
CA GLN A 178 -17.05 17.72 35.57
C GLN A 178 -18.02 16.80 36.31
N THR A 179 -17.95 15.48 36.07
CA THR A 179 -18.86 14.50 36.67
C THR A 179 -18.51 14.15 38.12
N ASN A 180 -17.45 14.73 38.71
CA ASN A 180 -17.02 14.52 40.09
C ASN A 180 -17.00 13.03 40.51
N LEU A 181 -16.63 12.15 39.57
CA LEU A 181 -16.45 10.71 39.82
C LEU A 181 -15.19 10.51 40.67
N THR A 182 -15.33 10.71 41.99
CA THR A 182 -14.29 10.62 43.01
C THR A 182 -13.52 9.29 42.94
N LEU A 183 -14.21 8.20 42.58
CA LEU A 183 -13.64 6.86 42.42
C LEU A 183 -12.63 6.80 41.25
N LEU A 184 -12.88 7.50 40.15
CA LEU A 184 -11.99 7.55 38.99
C LEU A 184 -10.83 8.52 39.18
N GLN A 185 -11.04 9.62 39.90
CA GLN A 185 -9.99 10.57 40.28
C GLN A 185 -8.95 9.94 41.21
N SER A 186 -9.36 8.96 42.02
CA SER A 186 -8.47 8.23 42.94
C SER A 186 -7.48 7.29 42.22
N PHE A 187 -7.70 6.97 40.94
CA PHE A 187 -6.86 6.05 40.17
C PHE A 187 -6.36 6.71 38.86
N PRO A 188 -5.22 7.44 38.90
CA PRO A 188 -4.66 8.12 37.74
C PRO A 188 -4.42 7.20 36.53
N SER A 189 -4.06 5.94 36.79
CA SER A 189 -3.84 4.92 35.75
C SER A 189 -5.13 4.51 35.04
N ALA A 190 -6.26 4.41 35.75
CA ALA A 190 -7.57 4.10 35.17
C ALA A 190 -8.07 5.24 34.27
N GLN A 191 -7.80 6.49 34.67
CA GLN A 191 -8.13 7.67 33.87
C GLN A 191 -7.36 7.69 32.54
N ILE A 192 -6.05 7.39 32.55
CA ILE A 192 -5.22 7.31 31.34
C ILE A 192 -5.71 6.18 30.42
N LEU A 193 -6.10 5.04 30.99
CA LEU A 193 -6.61 3.90 30.24
C LEU A 193 -7.94 4.24 29.53
N ILE A 194 -8.89 4.83 30.25
CA ILE A 194 -10.19 5.24 29.71
C ILE A 194 -10.02 6.26 28.58
N GLN A 195 -9.18 7.28 28.79
CA GLN A 195 -8.87 8.25 27.74
C GLN A 195 -8.29 7.57 26.49
N SER A 196 -7.34 6.65 26.68
CA SER A 196 -6.68 5.96 25.58
C SER A 196 -7.65 5.09 24.78
N ILE A 197 -8.58 4.40 25.45
CA ILE A 197 -9.57 3.53 24.79
C ILE A 197 -10.53 4.35 23.92
N PHE A 198 -11.15 5.40 24.48
CA PHE A 198 -12.12 6.21 23.75
C PHE A 198 -11.48 7.04 22.64
N ALA A 199 -10.26 7.54 22.86
CA ALA A 199 -9.57 8.35 21.88
C ALA A 199 -8.94 7.54 20.72
N ALA A 200 -8.53 6.29 20.96
CA ALA A 200 -7.84 5.47 19.95
C ALA A 200 -8.70 5.07 18.76
N VAL A 201 -10.03 5.05 18.92
CA VAL A 201 -10.97 4.73 17.84
C VAL A 201 -10.82 5.70 16.65
N PRO A 202 -10.83 7.04 16.85
CA PRO A 202 -10.52 8.01 15.79
C PRO A 202 -9.16 7.79 15.10
N LEU A 203 -8.12 7.47 15.88
CA LEU A 203 -6.77 7.25 15.35
C LEU A 203 -6.76 6.12 14.31
N GLY A 204 -7.29 4.96 14.68
CA GLY A 204 -7.38 3.80 13.80
C GLY A 204 -8.43 3.97 12.70
N GLY A 205 -9.58 4.56 13.00
CA GLY A 205 -10.71 4.71 12.08
C GLY A 205 -10.39 5.63 10.91
N ILE A 206 -9.81 6.81 11.16
CA ILE A 206 -9.43 7.76 10.11
C ILE A 206 -8.36 7.16 9.20
N GLN A 207 -7.36 6.49 9.77
CA GLN A 207 -6.33 5.80 9.00
C GLN A 207 -6.90 4.63 8.19
N ALA A 208 -7.82 3.84 8.76
CA ALA A 208 -8.47 2.73 8.06
C ALA A 208 -9.29 3.21 6.86
N ILE A 209 -10.12 4.23 7.05
CA ILE A 209 -10.90 4.86 5.96
C ILE A 209 -9.95 5.34 4.87
N SER A 210 -8.85 5.99 5.26
CA SER A 210 -7.86 6.50 4.32
C SER A 210 -7.19 5.39 3.51
N LEU A 211 -6.83 4.26 4.15
CA LEU A 211 -6.27 3.09 3.45
C LEU A 211 -7.26 2.47 2.45
N CYS A 212 -8.56 2.47 2.76
CA CYS A 212 -9.60 1.96 1.87
C CYS A 212 -9.75 2.79 0.59
N ILE A 213 -9.41 4.08 0.63
CA ILE A 213 -9.52 5.00 -0.51
C ILE A 213 -8.26 4.93 -1.41
N LEU A 214 -7.12 4.49 -0.88
CA LEU A 214 -5.88 4.39 -1.65
C LEU A 214 -6.00 3.40 -2.82
N ARG A 215 -5.36 3.74 -3.94
CA ARG A 215 -5.37 2.92 -5.17
C ARG A 215 -4.01 2.28 -5.40
N LYS A 216 -4.01 1.02 -5.83
CA LYS A 216 -2.77 0.27 -6.12
C LYS A 216 -2.04 0.87 -7.32
N LYS A 217 -0.70 0.94 -7.28
CA LYS A 217 0.14 1.46 -8.39
C LYS A 217 -0.05 0.72 -9.71
N SER A 218 -0.38 -0.57 -9.64
CA SER A 218 -0.76 -1.43 -10.78
C SER A 218 -1.90 -0.84 -11.62
N SER A 219 -2.85 -0.12 -11.00
CA SER A 219 -4.04 0.41 -11.67
C SER A 219 -3.73 1.55 -12.65
N ARG A 220 -2.65 2.30 -12.44
CA ARG A 220 -2.22 3.38 -13.36
C ARG A 220 -1.56 2.83 -14.62
N SER A 221 -0.81 1.72 -14.48
CA SER A 221 -0.26 1.01 -15.64
C SER A 221 -1.39 0.48 -16.53
N ALA A 222 -2.46 -0.06 -15.91
CA ALA A 222 -3.65 -0.47 -16.64
C ALA A 222 -4.41 0.72 -17.27
N ALA A 223 -4.44 1.90 -16.64
CA ALA A 223 -5.17 3.08 -17.13
C ALA A 223 -4.47 3.76 -18.30
N ASN A 224 -3.16 3.95 -18.19
CA ASN A 224 -2.32 4.39 -19.31
C ASN A 224 -2.39 3.37 -20.47
N PHE A 225 -2.59 2.10 -20.13
CA PHE A 225 -2.81 1.05 -21.12
C PHE A 225 -4.18 1.14 -21.80
N ILE A 226 -5.29 1.48 -21.12
CA ILE A 226 -6.57 1.76 -21.82
C ILE A 226 -6.41 2.90 -22.82
N SER A 227 -5.71 3.98 -22.46
CA SER A 227 -5.43 5.04 -23.42
C SER A 227 -4.54 4.59 -24.59
N GLN A 228 -3.74 3.53 -24.42
CA GLN A 228 -2.99 2.88 -25.50
C GLN A 228 -3.83 1.87 -26.30
N LEU A 229 -4.82 1.20 -25.69
CA LEU A 229 -5.79 0.37 -26.40
C LEU A 229 -6.66 1.19 -27.35
N GLU A 230 -6.91 2.45 -27.02
CA GLU A 230 -7.58 3.43 -27.89
C GLU A 230 -6.65 4.03 -28.95
N SER A 231 -5.35 3.68 -28.93
CA SER A 231 -4.42 4.10 -29.98
C SER A 231 -4.71 3.36 -31.28
N PRO A 232 -4.44 3.99 -32.44
CA PRO A 232 -4.68 3.37 -33.75
C PRO A 232 -4.02 1.99 -33.90
N LEU A 233 -2.95 1.68 -33.14
CA LEU A 233 -2.26 0.37 -33.15
C LEU A 233 -3.18 -0.83 -32.83
N PHE A 234 -4.24 -0.61 -32.06
CA PHE A 234 -5.22 -1.66 -31.74
C PHE A 234 -6.35 -1.77 -32.77
N SER A 235 -6.47 -0.81 -33.68
CA SER A 235 -7.37 -0.80 -34.85
C SER A 235 -6.68 -1.33 -36.11
N ALA A 236 -5.41 -1.71 -36.04
CA ALA A 236 -4.68 -2.31 -37.16
C ALA A 236 -5.36 -3.59 -37.68
N THR A 237 -5.33 -3.78 -39.00
CA THR A 237 -5.98 -4.90 -39.69
C THR A 237 -5.44 -6.23 -39.18
N GLU A 238 -6.32 -7.18 -38.84
CA GLU A 238 -5.92 -8.48 -38.31
C GLU A 238 -5.47 -9.42 -39.43
N ILE A 239 -4.36 -10.14 -39.23
CA ILE A 239 -3.90 -11.19 -40.16
C ILE A 239 -4.75 -12.45 -39.95
N THR A 240 -5.62 -12.76 -40.92
CA THR A 240 -6.57 -13.88 -40.84
C THR A 240 -6.08 -15.18 -41.49
N ASP A 241 -4.94 -15.16 -42.21
CA ASP A 241 -4.42 -16.34 -42.91
C ASP A 241 -3.86 -17.38 -41.92
N LYS A 242 -4.45 -18.59 -41.93
CA LYS A 242 -4.09 -19.71 -41.05
C LYS A 242 -2.64 -20.17 -41.20
N LEU A 243 -2.09 -20.17 -42.42
CA LEU A 243 -0.70 -20.58 -42.65
C LEU A 243 0.28 -19.54 -42.11
N GLN A 244 -0.03 -18.26 -42.33
CA GLN A 244 0.77 -17.15 -41.80
C GLN A 244 0.69 -17.09 -40.26
N MET A 245 -0.49 -17.29 -39.66
CA MET A 245 -0.64 -17.34 -38.21
C MET A 245 0.20 -18.46 -37.58
N LYS A 246 0.26 -19.64 -38.21
CA LYS A 246 1.07 -20.75 -37.69
C LYS A 246 2.57 -20.42 -37.77
N ALA A 247 3.03 -19.85 -38.89
CA ALA A 247 4.42 -19.44 -39.06
C ALA A 247 4.83 -18.34 -38.06
N LEU A 248 3.96 -17.34 -37.85
CA LEU A 248 4.18 -16.26 -36.88
C LEU A 248 4.16 -16.77 -35.44
N SER A 249 3.28 -17.73 -35.11
CA SER A 249 3.27 -18.36 -33.80
C SER A 249 4.59 -19.06 -33.48
N THR A 250 5.19 -19.77 -34.45
CA THR A 250 6.48 -20.44 -34.27
C THR A 250 7.59 -19.42 -34.07
N LYS A 251 7.67 -18.40 -34.94
CA LYS A 251 8.66 -17.31 -34.79
C LYS A 251 8.59 -16.61 -33.43
N LEU A 252 7.37 -16.35 -32.95
CA LEU A 252 7.15 -15.74 -31.64
C LEU A 252 7.67 -16.61 -30.50
N TYR A 253 7.41 -17.92 -30.56
CA TYR A 253 7.89 -18.88 -29.58
C TYR A 253 9.41 -18.87 -29.52
N ASP A 254 10.07 -19.04 -30.67
CA ASP A 254 11.53 -19.11 -30.77
C ASP A 254 12.19 -17.82 -30.28
N LYS A 255 11.60 -16.65 -30.60
CA LYS A 255 12.09 -15.34 -30.15
C LYS A 255 11.98 -15.20 -28.63
N ILE A 256 10.86 -15.60 -28.02
CA ILE A 256 10.70 -15.52 -26.56
C ILE A 256 11.63 -16.51 -25.84
N GLU A 257 11.71 -17.75 -26.33
CA GLU A 257 12.53 -18.81 -25.74
C GLU A 257 14.03 -18.45 -25.75
N LYS A 258 14.53 -17.85 -26.83
CA LYS A 258 15.92 -17.40 -26.94
C LYS A 258 16.35 -16.42 -25.84
N TYR A 259 15.45 -15.54 -25.41
CA TYR A 259 15.74 -14.53 -24.38
C TYR A 259 15.18 -14.91 -23.01
N TRP A 260 14.59 -16.10 -22.88
CA TRP A 260 14.06 -16.57 -21.61
C TRP A 260 15.19 -16.93 -20.64
N ASN A 261 15.15 -16.36 -19.44
CA ASN A 261 16.08 -16.75 -18.37
C ASN A 261 15.46 -17.86 -17.51
N PRO A 262 15.98 -19.11 -17.54
CA PRO A 262 15.42 -20.23 -16.80
C PRO A 262 15.54 -20.10 -15.28
N LYS A 263 16.31 -19.12 -14.76
CA LYS A 263 16.43 -18.85 -13.32
C LYS A 263 15.26 -18.06 -12.74
N ASN A 264 14.36 -17.54 -13.58
CA ASN A 264 13.22 -16.75 -13.12
C ASN A 264 12.15 -17.66 -12.54
N THR A 265 11.85 -17.50 -11.25
CA THR A 265 10.84 -18.29 -10.54
C THR A 265 9.60 -17.46 -10.22
N PHE A 266 8.43 -18.05 -10.41
CA PHE A 266 7.14 -17.45 -10.10
C PHE A 266 6.14 -18.54 -9.74
N ASN A 267 5.29 -18.30 -8.74
CA ASN A 267 4.40 -19.33 -8.19
C ASN A 267 3.04 -19.44 -8.92
N GLN A 268 2.84 -18.67 -9.99
CA GLN A 268 1.57 -18.56 -10.71
C GLN A 268 1.83 -18.24 -12.19
N ASP A 269 1.02 -18.79 -13.09
CA ASP A 269 1.13 -18.54 -14.53
C ASP A 269 1.10 -17.05 -14.86
N LEU A 270 1.99 -16.61 -15.74
CA LEU A 270 2.00 -15.24 -16.27
C LEU A 270 1.39 -15.27 -17.67
N ILE A 271 0.18 -14.74 -17.82
CA ILE A 271 -0.56 -14.77 -19.09
C ILE A 271 -0.41 -13.41 -19.78
N TYR A 272 -0.03 -13.41 -21.05
CA TYR A 272 0.11 -12.22 -21.89
C TYR A 272 -0.62 -12.39 -23.23
N ILE A 273 -1.03 -11.28 -23.85
CA ILE A 273 -1.42 -11.17 -25.26
C ILE A 273 -0.28 -10.42 -25.95
N VAL A 274 0.33 -11.00 -26.97
CA VAL A 274 1.44 -10.41 -27.72
C VAL A 274 0.98 -10.16 -29.15
N ALA A 275 1.22 -8.95 -29.65
CA ALA A 275 0.95 -8.58 -31.02
C ALA A 275 2.25 -8.56 -31.82
N ILE A 276 2.20 -9.19 -32.99
CA ILE A 276 3.33 -9.35 -33.88
C ILE A 276 2.95 -8.84 -35.28
N ALA A 277 3.87 -8.15 -35.94
CA ALA A 277 3.73 -7.76 -37.35
C ALA A 277 3.93 -8.97 -38.27
N SER A 278 3.61 -8.81 -39.55
CA SER A 278 3.80 -9.84 -40.59
C SER A 278 5.26 -10.27 -40.79
N ASP A 279 6.23 -9.43 -40.43
CA ASP A 279 7.67 -9.71 -40.48
C ASP A 279 8.17 -10.59 -39.31
N GLY A 280 7.43 -10.62 -38.19
CA GLY A 280 7.81 -11.30 -36.95
C GLY A 280 8.28 -10.34 -35.83
N SER A 281 8.17 -9.03 -36.03
CA SER A 281 8.53 -8.01 -35.06
C SER A 281 7.46 -7.90 -33.98
N ILE A 282 7.86 -7.87 -32.70
CA ILE A 282 6.92 -7.73 -31.59
C ILE A 282 6.62 -6.25 -31.44
N ILE A 283 5.36 -5.90 -31.72
CA ILE A 283 4.89 -4.52 -31.72
C ILE A 283 4.51 -4.11 -30.30
N PHE A 284 3.79 -4.98 -29.58
CA PHE A 284 3.41 -4.74 -28.19
C PHE A 284 3.02 -6.05 -27.49
N TYR A 285 2.92 -6.00 -26.16
CA TYR A 285 2.39 -7.08 -25.33
C TYR A 285 1.47 -6.53 -24.22
N HIS A 286 0.58 -7.38 -23.71
CA HIS A 286 -0.41 -7.04 -22.69
C HIS A 286 -0.52 -8.15 -21.64
N PRO A 287 -0.26 -7.88 -20.35
CA PRO A 287 -0.49 -8.85 -19.28
C PRO A 287 -1.99 -9.04 -19.02
N VAL A 288 -2.47 -10.28 -19.03
CA VAL A 288 -3.89 -10.64 -18.86
C VAL A 288 -4.27 -10.87 -17.40
N ASN A 289 -3.34 -11.32 -16.56
CA ASN A 289 -3.60 -11.64 -15.15
C ASN A 289 -2.65 -10.88 -14.19
N GLN A 290 -3.05 -10.77 -12.92
CA GLN A 290 -2.30 -10.01 -11.91
C GLN A 290 -0.83 -10.47 -11.73
N PRO A 291 -0.53 -11.79 -11.76
CA PRO A 291 0.85 -12.27 -11.70
C PRO A 291 1.72 -11.74 -12.84
N ALA A 292 1.22 -11.74 -14.08
CA ALA A 292 1.93 -11.19 -15.24
C ALA A 292 2.27 -9.71 -15.05
N ILE A 293 1.36 -8.92 -14.47
CA ILE A 293 1.65 -7.51 -14.18
C ILE A 293 2.75 -7.38 -13.13
N ASN A 294 2.65 -8.14 -12.03
CA ASN A 294 3.58 -8.04 -10.92
C ASN A 294 5.01 -8.48 -11.29
N HIS A 295 5.14 -9.37 -12.28
CA HIS A 295 6.40 -10.00 -12.67
C HIS A 295 6.80 -9.69 -14.12
N VAL A 296 6.28 -8.61 -14.71
CA VAL A 296 6.59 -8.25 -16.11
C VAL A 296 8.10 -8.08 -16.35
N CYS A 297 8.81 -7.50 -15.37
CA CYS A 297 10.26 -7.31 -15.43
C CYS A 297 11.06 -8.63 -15.33
N LEU A 298 10.40 -9.74 -15.01
CA LEU A 298 11.00 -11.09 -15.04
C LEU A 298 10.76 -11.80 -16.38
N THR A 299 10.07 -11.14 -17.31
CA THR A 299 9.87 -11.69 -18.67
C THR A 299 10.76 -10.94 -19.65
N PRO A 300 11.16 -11.56 -20.76
CA PRO A 300 11.94 -10.89 -21.81
C PRO A 300 11.10 -9.94 -22.67
N LEU A 301 9.77 -9.95 -22.50
CA LEU A 301 8.84 -9.17 -23.32
C LEU A 301 9.16 -7.65 -23.39
N PRO A 302 9.53 -6.96 -22.29
CA PRO A 302 9.86 -5.53 -22.34
C PRO A 302 11.02 -5.21 -23.28
N ASP A 303 12.02 -6.09 -23.35
CA ASP A 303 13.24 -5.89 -24.15
C ASP A 303 13.05 -6.33 -25.61
N LEU A 304 11.98 -7.08 -25.89
CA LEU A 304 11.67 -7.61 -27.21
C LEU A 304 10.75 -6.70 -28.04
N VAL A 305 10.15 -5.68 -27.43
CA VAL A 305 9.30 -4.70 -28.13
C VAL A 305 10.17 -3.75 -28.93
N GLU A 306 9.90 -3.65 -30.23
CA GLU A 306 10.67 -2.80 -31.12
C GLU A 306 10.11 -1.36 -31.16
N PRO A 307 10.93 -0.33 -30.92
CA PRO A 307 10.47 1.04 -30.76
C PRO A 307 9.92 1.68 -32.04
N GLN A 308 10.21 1.10 -33.20
CA GLN A 308 9.85 1.59 -34.54
C GLN A 308 8.34 1.67 -34.83
N TYR A 309 7.50 1.12 -33.95
CA TYR A 309 6.03 1.12 -34.09
C TYR A 309 5.31 1.99 -33.07
N ASN A 310 6.03 2.79 -32.27
CA ASN A 310 5.41 3.69 -31.28
C ASN A 310 4.85 4.99 -31.89
N ASP A 311 5.21 5.31 -33.14
CA ASP A 311 4.76 6.53 -33.82
C ASP A 311 3.43 6.29 -34.56
N ALA A 312 2.38 6.95 -34.08
CA ALA A 312 1.01 6.84 -34.59
C ALA A 312 0.81 7.31 -36.06
N ALA A 313 1.86 7.79 -36.73
CA ALA A 313 1.81 8.38 -38.07
C ALA A 313 2.31 7.45 -39.20
N ALA A 314 2.90 6.30 -38.90
CA ALA A 314 3.33 5.34 -39.92
C ALA A 314 2.21 4.36 -40.27
N HIS A 315 2.11 3.98 -41.54
CA HIS A 315 1.18 2.94 -42.04
C HIS A 315 1.31 1.69 -41.15
N GLN A 316 0.27 1.43 -40.36
CA GLN A 316 0.33 0.35 -39.38
C GLN A 316 0.21 -0.99 -40.11
N PRO A 317 1.23 -1.86 -40.00
CA PRO A 317 1.18 -3.14 -40.68
C PRO A 317 0.07 -4.01 -40.08
N PRO A 318 -0.49 -4.95 -40.86
CA PRO A 318 -1.44 -5.90 -40.32
C PRO A 318 -0.78 -6.72 -39.21
N VAL A 319 -1.54 -7.01 -38.15
CA VAL A 319 -1.02 -7.62 -36.92
C VAL A 319 -1.69 -8.95 -36.63
N ALA A 320 -0.91 -9.90 -36.09
CA ALA A 320 -1.42 -11.14 -35.51
C ALA A 320 -1.30 -11.08 -33.98
N ARG A 321 -2.31 -11.60 -33.27
CA ARG A 321 -2.36 -11.57 -31.80
C ARG A 321 -2.29 -12.99 -31.25
N PHE A 322 -1.39 -13.20 -30.28
CA PHE A 322 -1.17 -14.52 -29.66
C PHE A 322 -1.29 -14.45 -28.16
N ARG A 323 -1.91 -15.46 -27.55
CA ARG A 323 -1.90 -15.65 -26.10
C ARG A 323 -0.65 -16.43 -25.71
N VAL A 324 0.24 -15.77 -24.97
CA VAL A 324 1.48 -16.34 -24.41
C VAL A 324 1.26 -16.64 -22.93
N VAL A 325 1.72 -17.79 -22.47
CA VAL A 325 1.64 -18.18 -21.06
C VAL A 325 3.02 -18.64 -20.62
N PHE A 326 3.59 -17.96 -19.62
CA PHE A 326 4.76 -18.44 -18.90
C PHE A 326 4.28 -19.23 -17.70
N SER A 327 4.51 -20.54 -17.73
CA SER A 327 4.24 -21.45 -16.62
C SER A 327 5.54 -21.73 -15.86
N SER A 328 5.42 -21.99 -14.56
CA SER A 328 6.51 -22.50 -13.74
C SER A 328 6.86 -23.94 -14.10
#